data_AF-A0AAV9Z7A3-F1
#
_entry.id   AF-A0AAV9Z7A3-F1
#
_cell.length_a   1.000
_cell.length_b   1.000
_cell.length_c   1.000
_cell.angle_alpha   90.00
_cell.angle_beta   90.00
_cell.angle_gamma   90.00
#
_symmetry.space_group_name_H-M   'P 1'
#
loop_
_entity.id
_entity.type
_entity.pdbx_description
1 polymer ?
#
loop_
_entity_poly.entity_id
_entity_poly.type
_entity_poly.pdbx_seq_one_letter_code
_entity_poly.pdbx_strand_id
1 'polypeptide(L)'
;LIQLDKIDTAAFRSLSLCWAVTGSPHLESGDQQHIELTWLGSGDAGYEAVTSRRAALMALGKISFRTCFRTARIPVSYLNHLASQSYPAKDKDGNETEPFTLQQAIDHWLQVEILGGIGDHM
;
A
#
# COMPACT_ATOMS: atom_id res chain seq x y z
N LEU A 1 7.74 12.35 12.97
CA LEU A 1 7.37 13.33 11.92
C LEU A 1 7.88 12.80 10.57
N ILE A 2 7.03 12.68 9.55
CA ILE A 2 7.41 12.18 8.21
C ILE A 2 8.17 13.29 7.46
N GLN A 3 9.38 13.00 6.96
CA GLN A 3 10.21 13.93 6.19
C GLN A 3 9.77 13.97 4.72
N LEU A 4 8.69 14.71 4.44
CA LEU A 4 8.11 14.82 3.09
C LEU A 4 9.05 15.47 2.07
N ASP A 5 10.05 16.23 2.53
CA ASP A 5 11.15 16.76 1.71
C ASP A 5 11.99 15.68 1.02
N LYS A 6 11.86 14.43 1.46
CA LYS A 6 12.58 13.26 0.90
C LYS A 6 11.69 12.33 0.10
N ILE A 7 10.45 12.71 -0.21
CA ILE A 7 9.45 11.82 -0.83
C ILE A 7 9.93 11.16 -2.13
N ASP A 8 10.76 11.87 -2.90
CA ASP A 8 11.32 11.37 -4.17
C ASP A 8 12.57 10.50 -4.01
N THR A 9 13.06 10.32 -2.79
CA THR A 9 14.22 9.45 -2.53
C THR A 9 13.77 7.99 -2.44
N ALA A 10 14.57 7.07 -3.00
CA ALA A 10 14.31 5.64 -2.88
C ALA A 10 14.20 5.18 -1.41
N ALA A 11 15.01 5.78 -0.54
CA ALA A 11 15.01 5.49 0.89
C ALA A 11 13.68 5.85 1.58
N PHE A 12 13.00 6.91 1.15
CA PHE A 12 11.73 7.34 1.75
C PHE A 12 10.67 6.25 1.65
N ARG A 13 10.47 5.65 0.46
CA ARG A 13 9.45 4.61 0.26
C ARG A 13 9.70 3.39 1.14
N SER A 14 10.95 2.93 1.21
CA SER A 14 11.33 1.79 2.05
C SER A 14 11.14 2.08 3.55
N LEU A 15 11.51 3.29 4.00
CA LEU A 15 11.31 3.70 5.39
C LEU A 15 9.84 3.88 5.75
N SER A 16 9.04 4.46 4.86
CA SER A 16 7.59 4.58 5.03
C SER A 16 6.92 3.20 5.11
N LEU A 17 7.30 2.26 4.23
CA LEU A 17 6.81 0.88 4.32
C LEU A 17 7.20 0.24 5.67
N CYS A 18 8.46 0.38 6.09
CA CYS A 18 8.90 -0.10 7.39
C CYS A 18 8.03 0.47 8.52
N TRP A 19 7.77 1.78 8.48
CA TRP A 19 6.96 2.44 9.48
C TRP A 19 5.50 1.95 9.46
N ALA A 20 4.86 1.87 8.29
CA ALA A 20 3.50 1.36 8.18
C ALA A 20 3.35 -0.07 8.73
N VAL A 21 4.36 -0.93 8.47
CA VAL A 21 4.29 -2.35 8.83
C VAL A 21 4.75 -2.65 10.25
N THR A 22 5.60 -1.81 10.86
CA THR A 22 6.20 -2.09 12.18
C THR A 22 5.82 -1.08 13.25
N GLY A 23 5.19 0.04 12.89
CA GLY A 23 4.92 1.15 13.78
C GLY A 23 6.14 2.05 14.05
N SER A 24 7.31 1.71 13.49
CA SER A 24 8.56 2.46 13.64
C SER A 24 9.30 2.56 12.30
N PRO A 25 9.99 3.68 12.00
CA PRO A 25 10.82 3.79 10.81
C PRO A 25 12.13 2.97 10.90
N HIS A 26 12.28 2.12 11.92
CA HIS A 26 13.48 1.34 12.21
C HIS A 26 13.15 -0.13 12.42
N LEU A 27 14.01 -1.01 11.90
CA LEU A 27 14.04 -2.41 12.28
C LEU A 27 15.03 -2.58 13.45
N GLU A 28 14.54 -3.10 14.57
CA GLU A 28 15.40 -3.41 15.71
C GLU A 28 16.36 -4.56 15.35
N SER A 29 17.59 -4.47 15.83
CA SER A 29 18.57 -5.55 15.73
C SER A 29 18.16 -6.69 16.66
N GLY A 30 17.85 -7.87 16.11
CA GLY A 30 17.41 -9.06 16.86
C GLY A 30 17.06 -10.24 15.93
N ASP A 31 16.42 -11.29 16.44
CA ASP A 31 16.14 -12.53 15.69
C ASP A 31 15.06 -12.40 14.60
N GLN A 32 14.21 -11.38 14.65
CA GLN A 32 13.10 -11.20 13.70
C GLN A 32 13.26 -9.90 12.90
N GLN A 33 14.22 -9.85 11.99
CA GLN A 33 14.57 -8.65 11.20
C GLN A 33 13.75 -8.47 9.93
N HIS A 34 12.75 -9.32 9.70
CA HIS A 34 12.04 -9.36 8.44
C HIS A 34 10.61 -8.84 8.59
N ILE A 35 10.19 -8.10 7.57
CA ILE A 35 8.80 -7.75 7.34
C ILE A 35 8.20 -8.84 6.44
N GLU A 36 7.04 -9.37 6.82
CA GLU A 36 6.32 -10.34 6.00
C GLU A 36 5.25 -9.63 5.16
N LEU A 37 5.37 -9.71 3.84
CA LEU A 37 4.34 -9.26 2.91
C LEU A 37 3.63 -10.46 2.32
N THR A 38 2.31 -10.53 2.46
CA THR A 38 1.50 -11.60 1.87
C THR A 38 0.51 -11.04 0.88
N TRP A 39 0.49 -11.65 -0.29
CA TRP A 39 -0.41 -11.37 -1.38
C TRP A 39 -1.70 -12.15 -1.19
N LEU A 40 -2.84 -11.46 -1.08
CA LEU A 40 -4.13 -12.09 -0.86
C LEU A 40 -5.00 -12.04 -2.11
N GLY A 41 -5.59 -13.19 -2.45
CA GLY A 41 -6.61 -13.29 -3.50
C GLY A 41 -7.97 -12.76 -3.05
N SER A 42 -8.90 -12.60 -3.99
CA SER A 42 -10.27 -12.14 -3.69
C SER A 42 -10.93 -13.04 -2.64
N GLY A 43 -11.35 -12.47 -1.50
CA GLY A 43 -12.07 -13.19 -0.46
C GLY A 43 -11.21 -14.05 0.48
N ASP A 44 -9.88 -13.92 0.42
CA ASP A 44 -8.97 -14.66 1.29
C ASP A 44 -9.28 -14.42 2.77
N ALA A 45 -9.43 -15.51 3.53
CA ALA A 45 -9.76 -15.46 4.95
C ALA A 45 -8.65 -14.80 5.80
N GLY A 46 -7.41 -14.74 5.27
CA GLY A 46 -6.27 -14.07 5.90
C GLY A 46 -6.34 -12.54 5.91
N TYR A 47 -7.35 -11.93 5.27
CA TYR A 47 -7.57 -10.48 5.36
C TYR A 47 -8.31 -10.14 6.66
N GLU A 48 -7.61 -9.45 7.57
CA GLU A 48 -8.16 -9.07 8.86
C GLU A 48 -9.06 -7.83 8.76
N ALA A 49 -10.34 -8.09 8.53
CA ALA A 49 -11.44 -7.15 8.68
C ALA A 49 -12.69 -7.92 9.15
N VAL A 50 -13.69 -7.19 9.65
CA VAL A 50 -15.02 -7.77 9.90
C VAL A 50 -15.48 -8.47 8.61
N THR A 51 -15.90 -9.73 8.73
CA THR A 51 -16.18 -10.62 7.58
C THR A 51 -17.07 -9.96 6.53
N SER A 52 -18.05 -9.16 6.95
CA SER A 52 -18.98 -8.43 6.06
C SER A 52 -18.33 -7.31 5.23
N ARG A 53 -17.21 -6.74 5.68
CA ARG A 53 -16.51 -5.63 5.01
C ARG A 53 -15.25 -6.07 4.26
N ARG A 54 -14.76 -7.29 4.52
CA ARG A 54 -13.52 -7.82 3.93
C ARG A 54 -13.48 -7.67 2.41
N ALA A 55 -14.46 -8.23 1.71
CA ALA A 55 -14.48 -8.20 0.25
C ALA A 55 -14.51 -6.76 -0.30
N ALA A 56 -15.26 -5.86 0.35
CA ALA A 56 -15.34 -4.46 -0.04
C ALA A 56 -13.99 -3.74 0.16
N LEU A 57 -13.34 -3.93 1.30
CA LEU A 57 -12.03 -3.33 1.58
C LEU A 57 -10.95 -3.83 0.62
N MET A 58 -10.94 -5.13 0.32
CA MET A 58 -10.03 -5.71 -0.67
C MET A 58 -10.30 -5.19 -2.09
N ALA A 59 -11.57 -5.00 -2.46
CA ALA A 59 -11.94 -4.40 -3.74
C ALA A 59 -11.56 -2.92 -3.84
N LEU A 60 -11.49 -2.22 -2.71
CA LEU A 60 -10.99 -0.84 -2.61
C LEU A 60 -9.45 -0.76 -2.51
N GLY A 61 -8.75 -1.91 -2.53
CA GLY A 61 -7.29 -1.93 -2.47
C GLY A 61 -6.71 -1.65 -1.10
N LYS A 62 -7.48 -1.80 -0.01
CA LYS A 62 -6.98 -1.53 1.33
C LYS A 62 -5.92 -2.55 1.75
N ILE A 63 -4.78 -2.05 2.24
CA ILE A 63 -3.71 -2.89 2.80
C ILE A 63 -3.97 -3.07 4.29
N SER A 64 -3.94 -4.32 4.77
CA SER A 64 -4.03 -4.60 6.21
C SER A 64 -2.62 -4.67 6.80
N PHE A 65 -2.27 -3.66 7.60
CA PHE A 65 -1.00 -3.59 8.34
C PHE A 65 -1.17 -4.11 9.75
N ARG A 66 -0.22 -4.94 10.22
CA ARG A 66 -0.18 -5.42 11.62
C ARG A 66 1.20 -5.18 12.20
N THR A 67 1.34 -4.05 12.90
CA THR A 67 2.59 -3.58 13.50
C THR A 67 3.16 -4.55 14.53
N CYS A 68 2.31 -5.08 15.42
CA CYS A 68 2.71 -6.06 16.42
C CYS A 68 3.31 -7.35 15.85
N PHE A 69 2.97 -7.69 14.60
CA PHE A 69 3.42 -8.90 13.92
C PHE A 69 4.38 -8.62 12.76
N ARG A 70 4.68 -7.35 12.47
CA ARG A 70 5.52 -6.91 11.33
C ARG A 70 5.03 -7.49 10.00
N THR A 71 3.71 -7.56 9.82
CA THR A 71 3.09 -8.13 8.61
C THR A 71 2.23 -7.11 7.87
N ALA A 72 2.22 -7.22 6.54
CA ALA A 72 1.26 -6.56 5.68
C ALA A 72 0.57 -7.57 4.77
N ARG A 73 -0.74 -7.38 4.56
CA ARG A 73 -1.56 -8.19 3.67
C ARG A 73 -2.07 -7.31 2.52
N ILE A 74 -1.63 -7.64 1.31
CA ILE A 74 -1.82 -6.81 0.11
C ILE A 74 -2.87 -7.48 -0.80
N PRO A 75 -3.98 -6.80 -1.14
CA PRO A 75 -5.03 -7.38 -1.98
C PRO A 75 -4.62 -7.41 -3.47
N VAL A 76 -4.28 -8.59 -3.98
CA VAL A 76 -3.92 -8.80 -5.40
C VAL A 76 -5.07 -8.48 -6.33
N SER A 77 -6.32 -8.65 -5.86
CA SER A 77 -7.51 -8.27 -6.62
C SER A 77 -7.48 -6.82 -7.09
N TYR A 78 -6.93 -5.91 -6.28
CA TYR A 78 -6.82 -4.51 -6.64
C TYR A 78 -5.67 -4.25 -7.62
N LEU A 79 -4.55 -4.96 -7.50
CA LEU A 79 -3.48 -4.91 -8.50
C LEU A 79 -3.98 -5.37 -9.88
N ASN A 80 -4.79 -6.44 -9.93
CA ASN A 80 -5.41 -6.87 -11.17
C ASN A 80 -6.37 -5.81 -11.72
N HIS A 81 -7.13 -5.14 -10.85
CA HIS A 81 -8.00 -4.03 -11.24
C HIS A 81 -7.20 -2.89 -11.88
N LEU A 82 -6.10 -2.45 -11.26
CA LEU A 82 -5.18 -1.44 -11.82
C LEU A 82 -4.61 -1.90 -13.17
N ALA A 83 -4.11 -3.14 -13.25
CA ALA A 83 -3.55 -3.69 -14.49
C ALA A 83 -4.56 -3.76 -15.65
N SER A 84 -5.86 -3.82 -15.34
CA SER A 84 -6.93 -3.82 -16.34
C SER A 84 -7.40 -2.42 -16.78
N GLN A 85 -6.91 -1.35 -16.13
CA GLN A 85 -7.27 0.02 -16.50
C GLN A 85 -6.54 0.49 -17.76
N SER A 86 -7.13 1.48 -18.43
CA SER A 86 -6.46 2.24 -19.48
C SER A 86 -5.85 3.50 -18.89
N TYR A 87 -4.61 3.81 -19.28
CA TYR A 87 -3.86 4.99 -18.83
C TYR A 87 -3.57 5.91 -20.02
N PRO A 88 -4.58 6.64 -20.54
CA PRO A 88 -4.33 7.59 -21.61
C PRO A 88 -3.50 8.76 -21.06
N ALA A 89 -2.72 9.41 -21.94
CA ALA A 89 -1.97 10.60 -21.55
C ALA A 89 -2.88 11.84 -21.39
N LYS A 90 -4.04 11.82 -22.03
CA LYS A 90 -5.02 12.91 -22.02
C LYS A 90 -6.45 12.40 -21.97
N ASP A 91 -7.34 13.13 -21.30
CA ASP A 91 -8.78 12.89 -21.36
C ASP A 91 -9.40 13.35 -22.69
N LYS A 92 -10.73 13.23 -22.80
CA LYS A 92 -11.49 13.62 -23.99
C LYS A 92 -11.47 15.13 -24.27
N ASP A 93 -11.15 15.93 -23.26
CA ASP A 93 -11.09 17.38 -23.31
C ASP A 93 -9.65 17.89 -23.51
N GLY A 94 -8.68 16.97 -23.60
CA GLY A 94 -7.26 17.26 -23.83
C GLY A 94 -6.47 17.58 -22.57
N ASN A 95 -7.06 17.41 -21.38
CA ASN A 95 -6.36 17.59 -20.10
C ASN A 95 -5.51 16.38 -19.78
N GLU A 96 -4.39 16.60 -19.09
CA GLU A 96 -3.54 15.52 -18.60
C GLU A 96 -4.27 14.67 -17.55
N THR A 97 -4.21 13.36 -17.70
CA THR A 97 -4.84 12.40 -16.79
C THR A 97 -3.80 11.64 -15.99
N GLU A 98 -3.74 11.91 -14.68
CA GLU A 98 -2.92 11.14 -13.75
C GLU A 98 -3.72 9.99 -13.14
N PRO A 99 -3.14 8.78 -13.03
CA PRO A 99 -1.80 8.36 -13.47
C PRO A 99 -1.70 8.05 -14.98
N PHE A 100 -0.53 8.29 -15.59
CA PHE A 100 -0.28 8.08 -17.03
C PHE A 100 0.20 6.67 -17.38
N THR A 101 0.57 5.88 -16.38
CA THR A 101 1.11 4.52 -16.55
C THR A 101 0.63 3.61 -15.42
N LEU A 102 0.63 2.31 -15.67
CA LEU A 102 0.39 1.30 -14.62
C LEU A 102 1.37 1.45 -13.45
N GLN A 103 2.65 1.71 -13.74
CA GLN A 103 3.66 1.90 -12.70
C GLN A 103 3.31 3.07 -11.77
N GLN A 104 2.97 4.23 -12.33
CA GLN A 104 2.55 5.38 -11.54
C GLN A 104 1.28 5.11 -10.73
N ALA A 105 0.33 4.35 -11.28
CA ALA A 105 -0.89 3.97 -10.57
C ALA A 105 -0.60 3.07 -9.35
N ILE A 106 0.29 2.09 -9.52
CA ILE A 106 0.74 1.21 -8.43
C ILE A 106 1.52 2.02 -7.39
N ASP A 107 2.47 2.85 -7.83
CA ASP A 107 3.28 3.68 -6.94
C ASP A 107 2.40 4.63 -6.11
N HIS A 108 1.45 5.32 -6.75
CA HIS A 108 0.50 6.20 -6.08
C HIS A 108 -0.36 5.45 -5.06
N TRP A 109 -0.94 4.32 -5.46
CA TRP A 109 -1.76 3.49 -4.56
C TRP A 109 -0.97 3.01 -3.34
N LEU A 110 0.22 2.43 -3.55
CA LEU A 110 1.09 1.98 -2.46
C LEU A 110 1.47 3.14 -1.54
N GLN A 111 1.82 4.29 -2.10
CA GLN A 111 2.17 5.49 -1.34
C GLN A 111 1.01 5.94 -0.44
N VAL A 112 -0.22 6.02 -0.98
CA VAL A 112 -1.41 6.41 -0.24
C VAL A 112 -1.70 5.43 0.89
N GLU A 113 -1.67 4.13 0.62
CA GLU A 113 -1.97 3.11 1.63
C GLU A 113 -0.90 3.04 2.72
N ILE A 114 0.38 3.18 2.38
CA ILE A 114 1.48 3.23 3.35
C ILE A 114 1.36 4.46 4.26
N LEU A 115 1.16 5.64 3.68
CA LEU A 115 1.02 6.88 4.46
C LEU A 115 -0.24 6.87 5.32
N GLY A 116 -1.35 6.33 4.80
CA GLY A 116 -2.58 6.11 5.55
C GLY A 116 -2.35 5.17 6.73
N GLY A 117 -1.68 4.03 6.50
CA GLY A 117 -1.33 3.09 7.55
C GLY A 117 -0.46 3.70 8.65
N ILE A 118 0.51 4.56 8.31
CA ILE A 118 1.28 5.32 9.31
C ILE A 118 0.39 6.26 10.11
N GLY A 119 -0.55 6.95 9.45
CA GLY A 119 -1.49 7.86 10.09
C GLY A 119 -2.41 7.17 11.10
N ASP A 120 -2.86 5.95 10.80
CA ASP A 120 -3.73 5.16 11.69
C ASP A 120 -3.05 4.69 12.99
N HIS A 121 -1.71 4.70 13.04
CA HIS A 121 -0.92 4.32 14.23
C HIS A 121 -0.69 5.47 15.22
N MET A 122 -0.88 6.72 14.79
CA MET A 122 -0.61 7.94 15.58
C MET A 122 -1.84 8.43 16.34
#